data_AF-A0A954GBC1-F1
#
_entry.id   AF-A0A954GBC1-F1
#
_cell.length_a   1.000
_cell.length_b   1.000
_cell.length_c   1.000
_cell.angle_alpha   90.00
_cell.angle_beta   90.00
_cell.angle_gamma   90.00
#
_symmetry.space_group_name_H-M   'P 1'
#
loop_
_entity.id
_entity.type
_entity.pdbx_description
1 polymer ?
#
loop_
_entity_poly.entity_id
_entity_poly.type
_entity_poly.pdbx_seq_one_letter_code
_entity_poly.pdbx_strand_id
1 'polypeptide(L)'
;MFEQGRLIMQQPENPEWYTARDKFLLPLLDSDPQQWEKDVQPLLERINVYEIRSRAGMTARRRSRTGPQNEAQRFILLAQHYFEAGDLAQAEVILTALVDLLNENSDNSENSKQDEMRDLAQQMLNELQNDPSRTAERFIMLTQSMANADALVNEKKFDEAARVWKALIILYEQDQAEVARDMVRKARQKLESLPE
;
A
#
# COMPACT_ATOMS: atom_id res chain seq x y z
N MET A 1 -13.69 24.14 34.37
CA MET A 1 -13.01 22.97 33.76
C MET A 1 -14.01 22.01 33.10
N PHE A 2 -15.00 21.45 33.83
CA PHE A 2 -15.96 20.50 33.25
C PHE A 2 -16.72 21.07 32.04
N GLU A 3 -17.29 22.26 32.18
CA GLU A 3 -18.05 22.91 31.12
C GLU A 3 -17.19 23.20 29.88
N GLN A 4 -15.90 23.46 30.05
CA GLN A 4 -14.97 23.71 28.93
C GLN A 4 -14.70 22.41 28.15
N GLY A 5 -14.46 21.30 28.85
CA GLY A 5 -14.37 19.98 28.23
C GLY A 5 -15.68 19.61 27.52
N ARG A 6 -16.82 19.86 28.16
CA ARG A 6 -18.15 19.59 27.59
C ARG A 6 -18.42 20.41 26.32
N LEU A 7 -18.08 21.70 26.30
CA LEU A 7 -18.24 22.57 25.14
C LEU A 7 -17.42 22.10 23.94
N ILE A 8 -16.20 21.60 24.16
CA ILE A 8 -15.39 21.01 23.09
C ILE A 8 -16.04 19.72 22.57
N MET A 9 -16.59 18.89 23.47
CA MET A 9 -17.26 17.63 23.14
C MET A 9 -18.63 17.80 22.45
N GLN A 10 -19.21 19.01 22.49
CA GLN A 10 -20.42 19.37 21.73
C GLN A 10 -20.11 19.71 20.27
N GLN A 11 -18.85 20.03 19.95
CA GLN A 11 -18.43 20.27 18.58
C GLN A 11 -18.41 18.95 17.78
N PRO A 12 -18.50 19.01 16.44
CA PRO A 12 -18.26 17.84 15.59
C PRO A 12 -16.89 17.21 15.88
N GLU A 13 -16.80 15.88 15.71
CA GLU A 13 -15.59 15.08 15.95
C GLU A 13 -14.33 15.74 15.39
N ASN A 14 -13.37 16.02 16.29
CA ASN A 14 -12.15 16.72 15.92
C ASN A 14 -10.98 16.48 16.90
N PRO A 15 -9.71 16.70 16.48
CA PRO A 15 -8.52 16.67 17.34
C PRO A 15 -8.58 17.47 18.64
N GLU A 16 -9.41 18.52 18.77
CA GLU A 16 -9.54 19.24 20.05
C GLU A 16 -10.20 18.39 21.13
N TRP A 17 -10.84 17.27 20.76
CA TRP A 17 -11.30 16.28 21.73
C TRP A 17 -10.15 15.69 22.56
N TYR A 18 -8.93 15.62 22.03
CA TYR A 18 -7.74 15.26 22.82
C TYR A 18 -7.38 16.36 23.82
N THR A 19 -7.49 17.63 23.42
CA THR A 19 -7.35 18.78 24.31
C THR A 19 -8.40 18.74 25.43
N ALA A 20 -9.65 18.37 25.11
CA ALA A 20 -10.73 18.18 26.08
C ALA A 20 -10.35 17.12 27.13
N ARG A 21 -9.87 15.95 26.67
CA ARG A 21 -9.40 14.86 27.52
C ARG A 21 -8.29 15.33 28.47
N ASP A 22 -7.19 15.80 27.90
CA ASP A 22 -5.93 15.95 28.62
C ASP A 22 -5.93 17.19 29.54
N LYS A 23 -6.61 18.27 29.14
CA LYS A 23 -6.58 19.54 29.89
C LYS A 23 -7.78 19.77 30.79
N PHE A 24 -8.90 19.10 30.55
CA PHE A 24 -10.15 19.42 31.23
C PHE A 24 -10.83 18.22 31.88
N LEU A 25 -10.87 17.06 31.22
CA LEU A 25 -11.63 15.89 31.69
C LEU A 25 -10.82 14.99 32.63
N LEU A 26 -9.59 14.60 32.25
CA LEU A 26 -8.71 13.79 33.11
C LEU A 26 -8.36 14.50 34.43
N PRO A 27 -8.00 15.81 34.44
CA PRO A 27 -7.72 16.50 35.69
C PRO A 27 -8.89 16.56 36.66
N LEU A 28 -10.14 16.50 36.17
CA LEU A 28 -11.32 16.47 37.04
C LEU A 28 -11.48 15.12 37.73
N LEU A 29 -11.29 14.03 36.98
CA LEU A 29 -11.26 12.68 37.54
C LEU A 29 -10.12 12.53 38.56
N ASP A 30 -8.95 13.07 38.27
CA ASP A 30 -7.81 13.03 39.19
C ASP A 30 -8.07 13.83 40.47
N SER A 31 -8.86 14.91 40.38
CA SER A 31 -9.18 15.78 41.52
C SER A 31 -10.28 15.25 42.44
N ASP A 32 -11.37 14.72 41.87
CA ASP A 32 -12.49 14.16 42.63
C ASP A 32 -13.24 13.12 41.78
N PRO A 33 -12.81 11.85 41.81
CA PRO A 33 -13.44 10.78 41.05
C PRO A 33 -14.92 10.59 41.42
N GLN A 34 -15.28 10.65 42.70
CA GLN A 34 -16.64 10.37 43.15
C GLN A 34 -17.65 11.37 42.61
N GLN A 35 -17.24 12.63 42.46
CA GLN A 35 -18.08 13.68 41.90
C GLN A 35 -18.18 13.61 40.37
N TRP A 36 -17.07 13.36 39.68
CA TRP A 36 -16.98 13.58 38.23
C TRP A 36 -17.10 12.33 37.37
N GLU A 37 -16.89 11.13 37.94
CA GLU A 37 -16.87 9.88 37.19
C GLU A 37 -18.14 9.68 36.35
N LYS A 38 -19.32 9.85 36.95
CA LYS A 38 -20.59 9.66 36.24
C LYS A 38 -20.76 10.52 34.99
N ASP A 39 -20.22 11.74 35.01
CA ASP A 39 -20.40 12.72 33.93
C ASP A 39 -19.23 12.74 32.94
N VAL A 40 -18.02 12.41 33.39
CA VAL A 40 -16.79 12.44 32.58
C VAL A 40 -16.55 11.11 31.85
N GLN A 41 -16.87 9.97 32.48
CA GLN A 41 -16.62 8.64 31.90
C GLN A 41 -17.24 8.48 30.49
N PRO A 42 -18.51 8.85 30.25
CA PRO A 42 -19.11 8.69 28.93
C PRO A 42 -18.45 9.58 27.86
N LEU A 43 -17.92 10.74 28.26
CA LEU A 43 -17.19 11.63 27.35
C LEU A 43 -15.83 11.02 26.99
N LEU A 44 -15.12 10.44 27.95
CA LEU A 44 -13.85 9.76 27.71
C LEU A 44 -14.00 8.53 26.83
N GLU A 45 -15.06 7.74 27.03
CA GLU A 45 -15.38 6.60 26.16
C GLU A 45 -15.60 7.04 24.71
N ARG A 46 -16.33 8.15 24.52
CA ARG A 46 -16.57 8.72 23.19
C ARG A 46 -15.27 9.23 22.54
N ILE A 47 -14.35 9.79 23.32
CA ILE A 47 -13.01 10.19 22.85
C ILE A 47 -12.17 8.94 22.49
N ASN A 48 -12.25 7.87 23.27
CA ASN A 48 -11.54 6.62 23.00
C ASN A 48 -12.02 5.96 21.69
N VAL A 49 -13.34 5.93 21.44
CA VAL A 49 -13.89 5.46 20.16
C VAL A 49 -13.38 6.31 18.99
N TYR A 50 -13.35 7.63 19.15
CA TYR A 50 -12.79 8.54 18.16
C TYR A 50 -11.29 8.29 17.92
N GLU A 51 -10.52 8.04 18.97
CA GLU A 51 -9.09 7.73 18.90
C GLU A 51 -8.82 6.43 18.15
N ILE A 52 -9.58 5.37 18.45
CA ILE A 52 -9.49 4.08 17.74
C ILE A 52 -9.80 4.28 16.25
N ARG A 53 -10.89 4.98 15.93
CA ARG A 53 -11.27 5.29 14.53
C ARG A 53 -10.21 6.15 13.85
N SER A 54 -9.59 7.08 14.56
CA SER A 54 -8.55 7.97 14.04
C SER A 54 -7.27 7.19 13.71
N ARG A 55 -6.83 6.31 14.63
CA ARG A 55 -5.69 5.40 14.42
C ARG A 55 -5.93 4.42 13.27
N ALA A 56 -7.17 3.97 13.09
CA ALA A 56 -7.59 3.13 11.97
C ALA A 56 -7.92 3.92 10.68
N GLY A 57 -7.67 5.23 10.64
CA GLY A 57 -7.87 6.05 9.43
C GLY A 57 -9.33 6.33 9.04
N MET A 58 -10.31 6.00 9.88
CA MET A 58 -11.75 6.04 9.58
C MET A 58 -12.46 7.38 9.90
N THR A 59 -11.77 8.37 10.49
CA THR A 59 -12.41 9.64 10.89
C THR A 59 -12.56 10.64 9.74
N ALA A 60 -13.71 11.33 9.69
CA ALA A 60 -14.10 12.28 8.64
C ALA A 60 -13.10 13.43 8.40
N ARG A 61 -12.25 13.79 9.38
CA ARG A 61 -11.21 14.81 9.21
C ARG A 61 -10.06 14.39 8.29
N ARG A 62 -9.84 13.10 7.99
CA ARG A 62 -8.96 12.69 6.88
C ARG A 62 -9.65 12.71 5.52
N ARG A 63 -10.98 12.65 5.46
CA ARG A 63 -11.74 12.87 4.21
C ARG A 63 -11.81 14.36 3.80
N SER A 64 -11.39 15.29 4.65
CA SER A 64 -11.61 16.74 4.48
C SER A 64 -10.35 17.62 4.61
N ARG A 65 -9.14 17.09 4.83
CA ARG A 65 -7.94 17.92 5.13
C ARG A 65 -6.91 18.12 4.00
N THR A 66 -7.25 17.85 2.74
CA THR A 66 -6.46 18.38 1.60
C THR A 66 -7.35 18.66 0.38
N GLY A 67 -8.12 19.75 0.40
CA GLY A 67 -8.87 20.24 -0.78
C GLY A 67 -9.80 19.21 -1.46
N PRO A 68 -10.32 19.49 -2.66
CA PRO A 68 -10.75 18.42 -3.54
C PRO A 68 -9.50 17.61 -3.90
N GLN A 69 -9.22 16.53 -3.16
CA GLN A 69 -8.32 15.50 -3.68
C GLN A 69 -8.97 15.00 -4.97
N ASN A 70 -8.36 15.33 -6.11
CA ASN A 70 -8.75 14.69 -7.35
C ASN A 70 -8.57 13.18 -7.19
N GLU A 71 -9.32 12.41 -7.97
CA GLU A 71 -9.30 10.95 -7.90
C GLU A 71 -7.86 10.42 -7.91
N ALA A 72 -7.03 10.95 -8.82
CA ALA A 72 -5.63 10.58 -8.97
C ALA A 72 -4.79 10.72 -7.68
N GLN A 73 -4.97 11.80 -6.91
CA GLN A 73 -4.27 11.99 -5.64
C GLN A 73 -4.68 10.96 -4.58
N ARG A 74 -5.92 10.45 -4.63
CA ARG A 74 -6.37 9.36 -3.75
C ARG A 74 -5.68 8.05 -4.09
N PHE A 75 -5.51 7.75 -5.38
CA PHE A 75 -4.78 6.58 -5.84
C PHE A 75 -3.31 6.62 -5.40
N ILE A 76 -2.63 7.78 -5.52
CA ILE A 76 -1.25 7.95 -5.03
C ILE A 76 -1.14 7.68 -3.52
N LEU A 77 -2.03 8.25 -2.71
CA LEU A 77 -2.01 8.03 -1.26
C LEU A 77 -2.29 6.58 -0.88
N LEU A 78 -3.15 5.90 -1.63
CA LEU A 78 -3.45 4.50 -1.41
C LEU A 78 -2.25 3.62 -1.77
N ALA A 79 -1.58 3.89 -2.90
CA ALA A 79 -0.37 3.20 -3.29
C ALA A 79 0.75 3.39 -2.25
N GLN A 80 0.94 4.64 -1.77
CA GLN A 80 1.90 4.97 -0.72
C GLN A 80 1.61 4.19 0.58
N HIS A 81 0.34 4.06 0.97
CA HIS A 81 -0.04 3.28 2.13
C HIS A 81 0.36 1.79 2.01
N TYR A 82 0.11 1.18 0.85
CA TYR A 82 0.53 -0.22 0.61
C TYR A 82 2.05 -0.37 0.56
N PHE A 83 2.75 0.61 -0.01
CA PHE A 83 4.22 0.66 0.01
C PHE A 83 4.76 0.70 1.44
N GLU A 84 4.26 1.61 2.28
CA GLU A 84 4.65 1.73 3.70
C GLU A 84 4.30 0.48 4.52
N ALA A 85 3.23 -0.22 4.15
CA ALA A 85 2.84 -1.48 4.75
C ALA A 85 3.67 -2.69 4.25
N GLY A 86 4.57 -2.50 3.27
CA GLY A 86 5.37 -3.56 2.66
C GLY A 86 4.63 -4.42 1.64
N ASP A 87 3.38 -4.08 1.29
CA ASP A 87 2.61 -4.76 0.26
C ASP A 87 2.88 -4.12 -1.12
N LEU A 88 4.09 -4.40 -1.61
CA LEU A 88 4.61 -3.81 -2.85
C LEU A 88 3.80 -4.24 -4.09
N ALA A 89 3.16 -5.41 -4.05
CA ALA A 89 2.32 -5.87 -5.14
C ALA A 89 1.04 -5.04 -5.28
N GLN A 90 0.38 -4.74 -4.16
CA GLN A 90 -0.80 -3.87 -4.19
C GLN A 90 -0.44 -2.43 -4.58
N ALA A 91 0.68 -1.90 -4.09
CA ALA A 91 1.17 -0.58 -4.49
C ALA A 91 1.39 -0.49 -6.02
N GLU A 92 2.02 -1.51 -6.60
CA GLU A 92 2.30 -1.59 -8.04
C GLU A 92 1.02 -1.69 -8.89
N VAL A 93 0.04 -2.50 -8.48
CA VAL A 93 -1.26 -2.62 -9.16
C VAL A 93 -1.99 -1.28 -9.20
N ILE A 94 -2.01 -0.55 -8.09
CA ILE A 94 -2.70 0.73 -7.96
C ILE A 94 -2.03 1.82 -8.81
N LEU A 95 -0.69 1.86 -8.82
CA LEU A 95 0.07 2.83 -9.62
C LEU A 95 -0.07 2.56 -11.12
N THR A 96 -0.06 1.29 -11.54
CA THR A 96 -0.27 0.91 -12.95
C THR A 96 -1.65 1.36 -13.42
N ALA A 97 -2.69 1.03 -12.66
CA ALA A 97 -4.06 1.43 -12.98
C ALA A 97 -4.24 2.96 -13.04
N LEU A 98 -3.53 3.70 -12.19
CA LEU A 98 -3.55 5.16 -12.21
C LEU A 98 -2.87 5.72 -13.47
N VAL A 99 -1.71 5.19 -13.87
CA VAL A 99 -1.02 5.62 -15.10
C VAL A 99 -1.89 5.37 -16.33
N ASP A 100 -2.51 4.19 -16.43
CA ASP A 100 -3.41 3.84 -17.53
C ASP A 100 -4.59 4.82 -17.61
N LEU A 101 -5.27 5.07 -16.48
CA LEU A 101 -6.39 6.02 -16.40
C LEU A 101 -5.98 7.44 -16.82
N LEU A 102 -4.78 7.89 -16.44
CA LEU A 102 -4.30 9.23 -16.79
C LEU A 102 -3.87 9.32 -18.26
N ASN A 103 -3.38 8.23 -18.86
CA ASN A 103 -3.04 8.16 -20.28
C ASN A 103 -4.29 8.21 -21.17
N GLU A 104 -5.34 7.46 -20.82
CA GLU A 104 -6.62 7.44 -21.55
C GLU A 104 -7.31 8.82 -21.56
N ASN A 105 -7.07 9.64 -20.55
CA ASN A 105 -7.66 10.98 -20.42
C ASN A 105 -6.77 12.11 -20.97
N SER A 106 -5.64 11.81 -21.61
CA SER A 106 -4.65 12.81 -22.07
C SER A 106 -4.99 13.51 -23.40
N ASP A 107 -6.04 13.10 -24.11
CA ASP A 107 -6.46 13.70 -25.39
C ASP A 107 -7.00 15.15 -25.27
N ASN A 108 -7.18 15.68 -24.04
CA ASN A 108 -7.57 17.06 -23.79
C ASN A 108 -6.36 17.90 -23.34
N SER A 109 -5.67 18.53 -24.31
CA SER A 109 -4.32 19.10 -24.20
C SER A 109 -4.12 20.33 -23.28
N GLU A 110 -4.89 20.51 -22.21
CA GLU A 110 -4.79 21.69 -21.31
C GLU A 110 -4.72 21.36 -19.81
N ASN A 111 -4.42 20.11 -19.41
CA ASN A 111 -4.35 19.73 -17.99
C ASN A 111 -2.93 19.42 -17.49
N SER A 112 -2.11 20.48 -17.33
CA SER A 112 -0.77 20.43 -16.71
C SER A 112 -0.72 19.65 -15.38
N LYS A 113 -1.82 19.64 -14.61
CA LYS A 113 -1.91 18.92 -13.33
C LYS A 113 -2.12 17.40 -13.48
N GLN A 114 -2.70 16.94 -14.58
CA GLN A 114 -2.81 15.51 -14.86
C GLN A 114 -1.47 14.94 -15.30
N ASP A 115 -0.71 15.70 -16.10
CA ASP A 115 0.65 15.34 -16.49
C ASP A 115 1.57 15.23 -15.27
N GLU A 116 1.55 16.21 -14.35
CA GLU A 116 2.32 16.15 -13.09
C GLU A 116 1.98 14.89 -12.27
N MET A 117 0.71 14.50 -12.21
CA MET A 117 0.27 13.35 -11.43
C MET A 117 0.62 12.02 -12.12
N ARG A 118 0.58 11.98 -13.45
CA ARG A 118 1.04 10.83 -14.24
C ARG A 118 2.53 10.63 -14.05
N ASP A 119 3.30 11.70 -14.15
CA ASP A 119 4.76 11.65 -14.02
C ASP A 119 5.17 11.19 -12.61
N LEU A 120 4.47 11.67 -11.57
CA LEU A 120 4.65 11.18 -10.20
C LEU A 120 4.30 9.69 -10.05
N ALA A 121 3.16 9.25 -10.58
CA ALA A 121 2.74 7.85 -10.54
C ALA A 121 3.76 6.94 -11.24
N GLN A 122 4.27 7.37 -12.40
CA GLN A 122 5.29 6.67 -13.16
C GLN A 122 6.62 6.60 -12.42
N GLN A 123 7.02 7.68 -11.75
CA GLN A 123 8.23 7.69 -10.93
C GLN A 123 8.12 6.67 -9.78
N MET A 124 7.02 6.69 -9.02
CA MET A 124 6.80 5.73 -7.93
C MET A 124 6.76 4.28 -8.42
N LEU A 125 6.15 4.04 -9.58
CA LEU A 125 6.13 2.71 -10.21
C LEU A 125 7.56 2.26 -10.57
N ASN A 126 8.35 3.15 -11.15
CA ASN A 126 9.75 2.86 -11.49
C ASN A 126 10.58 2.60 -10.23
N GLU A 127 10.36 3.33 -9.14
CA GLU A 127 11.04 3.09 -7.86
C GLU A 127 10.69 1.72 -7.28
N LEU A 128 9.42 1.32 -7.32
CA LEU A 128 8.96 -0.02 -6.91
C LEU A 128 9.56 -1.15 -7.74
N GLN A 129 9.64 -0.94 -9.06
CA GLN A 129 10.15 -1.95 -9.99
C GLN A 129 11.68 -2.05 -9.95
N ASN A 130 12.37 -0.95 -9.62
CA ASN A 130 13.82 -0.89 -9.54
C ASN A 130 14.35 -0.99 -8.10
N ASP A 131 13.51 -1.29 -7.10
CA ASP A 131 13.97 -1.50 -5.72
C ASP A 131 14.98 -2.66 -5.69
N PRO A 132 16.26 -2.40 -5.37
CA PRO A 132 17.32 -3.40 -5.40
C PRO A 132 17.06 -4.58 -4.46
N SER A 133 16.34 -4.37 -3.35
CA SER A 133 16.09 -5.39 -2.33
C SER A 133 15.08 -6.44 -2.81
N ARG A 134 13.94 -5.99 -3.36
CA ARG A 134 12.92 -6.83 -3.99
C ARG A 134 13.50 -7.52 -5.23
N THR A 135 14.29 -6.77 -6.01
CA THR A 135 14.98 -7.28 -7.19
C THR A 135 15.97 -8.39 -6.83
N ALA A 136 16.74 -8.24 -5.75
CA ALA A 136 17.70 -9.24 -5.29
C ALA A 136 17.02 -10.52 -4.79
N GLU A 137 16.03 -10.43 -3.89
CA GLU A 137 15.32 -11.63 -3.38
C GLU A 137 14.56 -12.36 -4.48
N ARG A 138 13.91 -11.60 -5.36
CA ARG A 138 13.19 -12.15 -6.51
C ARG A 138 14.13 -12.88 -7.47
N PHE A 139 15.31 -12.32 -7.76
CA PHE A 139 16.30 -12.99 -8.61
C PHE A 139 16.99 -14.17 -7.93
N ILE A 140 17.11 -14.17 -6.60
CA ILE A 140 17.55 -15.36 -5.86
C ILE A 140 16.55 -16.50 -6.08
N MET A 141 15.24 -16.25 -5.90
CA MET A 141 14.21 -17.27 -6.07
C MET A 141 14.11 -17.75 -7.53
N LEU A 142 14.25 -16.86 -8.51
CA LEU A 142 14.31 -17.19 -9.94
C LEU A 142 15.50 -18.11 -10.24
N THR A 143 16.69 -17.76 -9.73
CA THR A 143 17.93 -18.53 -9.95
C THR A 143 17.84 -19.91 -9.29
N GLN A 144 17.34 -20.00 -8.06
CA GLN A 144 17.12 -21.26 -7.36
C GLN A 144 16.11 -22.16 -8.09
N SER A 145 15.01 -21.58 -8.58
CA SER A 145 13.99 -22.34 -9.31
C SER A 145 14.52 -22.88 -10.63
N MET A 146 15.35 -22.12 -11.35
CA MET A 146 16.05 -22.62 -12.54
C MET A 146 17.01 -23.76 -12.21
N ALA A 147 17.81 -23.61 -11.15
CA ALA A 147 18.74 -24.66 -10.71
C ALA A 147 18.00 -25.94 -10.29
N ASN A 148 16.85 -25.81 -9.62
CA ASN A 148 16.00 -26.94 -9.24
C ASN A 148 15.45 -27.67 -10.47
N ALA A 149 14.97 -26.93 -11.48
CA ALA A 149 14.51 -27.54 -12.72
C ALA A 149 15.63 -28.27 -13.46
N ASP A 150 16.85 -27.73 -13.45
CA ASP A 150 18.02 -28.39 -14.03
C ASP A 150 18.40 -29.67 -13.27
N ALA A 151 18.29 -29.67 -11.94
CA ALA A 151 18.46 -30.88 -11.14
C ALA A 151 17.40 -31.96 -11.48
N LEU A 152 16.14 -31.56 -11.68
CA LEU A 152 15.07 -32.48 -12.09
C LEU A 152 15.36 -33.13 -13.45
N VAL A 153 15.94 -32.40 -14.40
CA VAL A 153 16.39 -32.96 -15.69
C VAL A 153 17.49 -34.01 -15.48
N ASN A 154 18.47 -33.72 -14.62
CA ASN A 154 19.54 -34.67 -14.30
C ASN A 154 18.99 -35.95 -13.63
N GLU A 155 17.89 -35.82 -12.88
CA GLU A 155 17.13 -36.93 -12.30
C GLU A 155 16.17 -37.61 -13.28
N LYS A 156 16.13 -37.19 -14.55
CA LYS A 156 15.20 -37.67 -15.60
C LYS A 156 13.72 -37.43 -15.29
N LYS A 157 13.41 -36.46 -14.43
CA LYS A 157 12.04 -36.04 -14.08
C LYS A 157 11.59 -34.92 -15.02
N PHE A 158 11.48 -35.23 -16.31
CA PHE A 158 11.25 -34.23 -17.35
C PHE A 158 9.92 -33.47 -17.20
N ASP A 159 8.84 -34.16 -16.80
CA ASP A 159 7.54 -33.53 -16.57
C ASP A 159 7.54 -32.54 -15.39
N GLU A 160 8.34 -32.81 -14.36
CA GLU A 160 8.49 -31.91 -13.21
C GLU A 160 9.33 -30.69 -13.59
N ALA A 161 10.45 -30.91 -14.31
CA ALA A 161 11.27 -29.83 -14.84
C ALA A 161 10.46 -28.90 -15.78
N ALA A 162 9.67 -29.49 -16.67
CA ALA A 162 8.80 -28.75 -17.59
C ALA A 162 7.79 -27.87 -16.86
N ARG A 163 7.20 -28.37 -15.76
CA ARG A 163 6.24 -27.60 -14.95
C ARG A 163 6.91 -26.39 -14.30
N VAL A 164 8.11 -26.55 -13.76
CA VAL A 164 8.86 -25.44 -13.16
C VAL A 164 9.19 -24.37 -14.22
N TRP A 165 9.73 -24.76 -15.38
CA TRP A 165 10.05 -23.79 -16.43
C TRP A 165 8.81 -23.07 -16.98
N LYS A 166 7.68 -23.76 -17.17
CA LYS A 166 6.41 -23.12 -17.56
C LYS A 166 5.96 -22.09 -16.53
N ALA A 167 6.04 -22.41 -15.24
CA ALA A 167 5.71 -21.48 -14.17
C ALA A 167 6.62 -20.25 -14.19
N LEU A 168 7.94 -20.43 -14.39
CA LEU A 168 8.89 -19.32 -14.50
C LEU A 168 8.61 -18.42 -15.71
N ILE A 169 8.24 -18.99 -16.86
CA ILE A 169 7.84 -18.19 -18.03
C ILE A 169 6.61 -17.35 -17.69
N ILE A 170 5.56 -17.94 -17.14
CA ILE A 170 4.32 -17.22 -16.78
C ILE A 170 4.61 -16.07 -15.81
N LEU A 171 5.45 -16.32 -14.79
CA LEU A 171 5.72 -15.33 -13.74
C LEU A 171 6.64 -14.17 -14.18
N TYR A 172 7.44 -14.36 -15.23
CA TYR A 172 8.51 -13.42 -15.60
C TYR A 172 8.49 -12.98 -17.07
N GLU A 173 7.56 -13.45 -17.91
CA GLU A 173 7.57 -13.13 -19.35
C GLU A 173 7.36 -11.64 -19.66
N GLN A 174 6.64 -10.93 -18.79
CA GLN A 174 6.38 -9.49 -18.95
C GLN A 174 7.41 -8.63 -18.21
N ASP A 175 8.41 -9.27 -17.59
CA ASP A 175 9.39 -8.56 -16.80
C ASP A 175 10.41 -7.81 -17.67
N GLN A 176 10.61 -6.53 -17.36
CA GLN A 176 11.52 -5.65 -18.09
C GLN A 176 12.99 -5.85 -17.68
N ALA A 177 13.30 -6.52 -16.57
CA ALA A 177 14.68 -6.70 -16.15
C ALA A 177 15.42 -7.67 -17.07
N GLU A 178 16.67 -7.34 -17.41
CA GLU A 178 17.48 -8.13 -18.32
C GLU A 178 17.70 -9.56 -17.82
N VAL A 179 17.90 -9.73 -16.50
CA VAL A 179 18.07 -11.04 -15.85
C VAL A 179 16.83 -11.92 -16.03
N ALA A 180 15.63 -11.36 -15.83
CA ALA A 180 14.38 -12.09 -16.03
C ALA A 180 14.19 -12.48 -17.49
N ARG A 181 14.41 -11.54 -18.42
CA ARG A 181 14.32 -11.78 -19.86
C ARG A 181 15.28 -12.89 -20.33
N ASP A 182 16.50 -12.90 -19.82
CA ASP A 182 17.49 -13.95 -20.13
C ASP A 182 17.08 -15.33 -19.58
N MET A 183 16.57 -15.38 -18.33
CA MET A 183 16.11 -16.63 -17.72
C MET A 183 14.86 -17.20 -18.39
N VAL A 184 13.89 -16.36 -18.79
CA VAL A 184 12.71 -16.79 -19.56
C VAL A 184 13.13 -17.36 -20.91
N ARG A 185 14.10 -16.73 -21.60
CA ARG A 185 14.64 -17.25 -22.86
C ARG A 185 15.26 -18.63 -22.67
N LYS A 186 16.07 -18.81 -21.63
CA LYS A 186 16.67 -20.11 -21.28
C LYS A 186 15.62 -21.16 -20.94
N ALA A 187 14.61 -20.82 -20.15
CA ALA A 187 13.52 -21.73 -19.79
C ALA A 187 12.76 -22.24 -21.03
N ARG A 188 12.49 -21.36 -22.01
CA ARG A 188 11.86 -21.74 -23.29
C ARG A 188 12.75 -22.71 -24.09
N GLN A 189 14.04 -22.41 -24.24
CA GLN A 189 14.99 -23.29 -24.93
C GLN A 189 15.12 -24.67 -24.25
N LYS A 190 15.06 -24.70 -22.91
CA LYS A 190 15.12 -25.95 -22.16
C LYS A 190 13.85 -26.79 -22.31
N LEU A 191 12.68 -26.16 -22.34
CA LEU A 191 11.41 -26.84 -22.64
C LEU A 191 11.42 -27.49 -24.02
N GLU A 192 11.94 -26.80 -25.03
CA GLU A 192 12.04 -27.33 -26.40
C GLU A 192 13.06 -28.46 -26.55
N SER A 193 14.04 -28.54 -25.65
CA SER A 193 15.08 -29.57 -25.68
C SER A 193 14.81 -30.77 -24.77
N LEU A 194 13.65 -30.82 -24.11
CA LEU A 194 13.24 -32.00 -23.36
C LEU A 194 12.96 -33.19 -24.30
N PRO A 195 13.36 -34.41 -23.92
CA PRO A 195 12.91 -35.61 -24.61
C PRO A 195 11.40 -35.82 -24.42
N GLU A 196 10.72 -36.33 -25.45
CA GLU A 196 9.32 -36.77 -25.40
C GLU A 196 9.09 -37.88 -24.35
#